data_AF-A0A388K6C3-F1
#
_entry.id   AF-A0A388K6C3-F1
#
_cell.length_a   1.000
_cell.length_b   1.000
_cell.length_c   1.000
_cell.angle_alpha   90.00
_cell.angle_beta   90.00
_cell.angle_gamma   90.00
#
_symmetry.space_group_name_H-M   'P 1'
#
loop_
_entity.id
_entity.type
_entity.pdbx_description
1 polymer ?
#
loop_
_entity_poly.entity_id
_entity_poly.type
_entity_poly.pdbx_seq_one_letter_code
_entity_poly.pdbx_strand_id
1 'polypeptide(L)'
;MPAGQATEQQPRRSKRIADCQQQQQPAVRQQLQTSTQMAITPNSGTSSETSTSSNAEPLPVCPVQGPNESITDYLQRAQTYTATLTLAKERQDAAEADKQRLAAEAAAQAQRQAEAEQLAADKLNADSADLLIAQHDQWAAVLNGMRYVPVAGAEPTAVQQERHNLADILLCTMRAVIWNSTMGDLHSRSTRQLQHDLSHNVKTLAAAIKVADSQLQKMDTRIAALEARPSQAAPGCTTDTAKQLNERIDHVVNLIGELGDFTSSATISSTVAAIKTDITKLQTRPDAATKNYKIPHFNINKFDDYNKTTP
;
A
#
# COMPACT_ATOMS: atom_id res chain seq x y z
N MET A 1 -44.94 33.41 25.51
CA MET A 1 -44.26 32.59 24.49
C MET A 1 -43.72 33.52 23.41
N PRO A 2 -42.44 33.92 23.44
CA PRO A 2 -41.81 34.60 22.32
C PRO A 2 -40.86 33.67 21.55
N ALA A 3 -40.86 33.83 20.24
CA ALA A 3 -40.08 33.08 19.26
C ALA A 3 -38.57 33.40 19.38
N GLY A 4 -37.74 32.36 19.40
CA GLY A 4 -36.28 32.48 19.27
C GLY A 4 -35.87 32.53 17.81
N GLN A 5 -35.16 33.59 17.41
CA GLN A 5 -34.45 33.67 16.14
C GLN A 5 -33.13 32.87 16.26
N ALA A 6 -32.92 31.91 15.37
CA ALA A 6 -31.64 31.23 15.19
C ALA A 6 -30.95 31.80 13.95
N THR A 7 -29.78 32.39 14.13
CA THR A 7 -28.94 32.95 13.08
C THR A 7 -28.23 31.81 12.34
N GLU A 8 -28.66 31.51 11.13
CA GLU A 8 -28.05 30.52 10.25
C GLU A 8 -26.78 31.12 9.61
N GLN A 9 -25.59 30.60 9.96
CA GLN A 9 -24.34 30.95 9.29
C GLN A 9 -24.09 30.01 8.11
N GLN A 10 -24.06 30.60 6.91
CA GLN A 10 -23.83 29.95 5.62
C GLN A 10 -22.31 29.74 5.38
N PRO A 11 -21.84 28.56 4.92
CA PRO A 11 -20.43 28.36 4.62
C PRO A 11 -20.06 29.00 3.27
N ARG A 12 -18.99 29.81 3.28
CA ARG A 12 -18.39 30.46 2.11
C ARG A 12 -17.86 29.43 1.11
N ARG A 13 -18.42 29.41 -0.10
CA ARG A 13 -17.88 28.71 -1.28
C ARG A 13 -16.57 29.36 -1.73
N SER A 14 -15.47 28.60 -1.67
CA SER A 14 -14.17 29.00 -2.23
C SER A 14 -14.10 28.74 -3.74
N LYS A 15 -13.70 29.78 -4.46
CA LYS A 15 -13.59 29.91 -5.92
C LYS A 15 -12.23 29.38 -6.36
N ARG A 16 -12.13 28.09 -6.75
CA ARG A 16 -10.86 27.51 -7.27
C ARG A 16 -11.04 26.26 -8.17
N ILE A 17 -12.16 26.15 -8.89
CA ILE A 17 -12.46 25.04 -9.82
C ILE A 17 -12.78 25.57 -11.23
N ALA A 18 -12.11 26.64 -11.66
CA ALA A 18 -12.29 27.19 -13.01
C ALA A 18 -11.06 27.00 -13.93
N ASP A 19 -9.86 26.80 -13.38
CA ASP A 19 -8.63 26.87 -14.20
C ASP A 19 -8.11 25.52 -14.73
N CYS A 20 -8.65 24.37 -14.29
CA CYS A 20 -8.20 23.06 -14.80
C CYS A 20 -8.92 22.56 -16.07
N GLN A 21 -9.92 23.28 -16.58
CA GLN A 21 -10.74 22.83 -17.71
C GLN A 21 -10.26 23.32 -19.09
N GLN A 22 -9.19 24.12 -19.19
CA GLN A 22 -8.81 24.77 -20.45
C GLN A 22 -7.54 24.24 -21.12
N GLN A 23 -6.94 23.14 -20.65
CA GLN A 23 -5.66 22.65 -21.21
C GLN A 23 -5.69 21.18 -21.60
N GLN A 24 -6.69 20.77 -22.40
CA GLN A 24 -6.62 19.52 -23.16
C GLN A 24 -7.06 19.74 -24.61
N GLN A 25 -6.08 19.92 -25.50
CA GLN A 25 -6.18 19.54 -26.91
C GLN A 25 -4.84 18.92 -27.36
N PRO A 26 -4.84 17.81 -28.13
CA PRO A 26 -3.61 17.18 -28.61
C PRO A 26 -3.15 17.78 -29.94
N ALA A 27 -1.85 18.09 -30.05
CA ALA A 27 -1.20 18.46 -31.31
C ALA A 27 -0.64 17.20 -32.01
N VAL A 28 -1.04 17.04 -33.27
CA VAL A 28 -0.58 16.04 -34.25
C VAL A 28 0.94 16.09 -34.41
N ARG A 29 1.63 14.94 -34.30
CA ARG A 29 3.06 14.84 -34.67
C ARG A 29 3.26 13.88 -35.84
N GLN A 30 3.74 14.46 -36.94
CA GLN A 30 4.08 13.78 -38.19
C GLN A 30 5.23 12.79 -38.00
N GLN A 31 5.09 11.60 -38.60
CA GLN A 31 6.16 10.63 -38.82
C GLN A 31 7.18 11.20 -39.82
N LEU A 32 8.48 11.05 -39.52
CA LEU A 32 9.53 11.11 -40.53
C LEU A 32 10.28 9.78 -40.53
N GLN A 33 10.16 9.07 -41.65
CA GLN A 33 10.83 7.83 -41.99
C GLN A 33 12.22 8.12 -42.58
N THR A 34 13.24 7.40 -42.14
CA THR A 34 14.48 7.09 -42.86
C THR A 34 15.20 6.00 -42.07
N SER A 35 15.80 4.94 -42.59
CA SER A 35 15.80 4.23 -43.86
C SER A 35 16.64 2.98 -43.54
N THR A 36 16.09 1.80 -43.75
CA THR A 36 16.75 0.51 -43.53
C THR A 36 17.88 0.31 -44.55
N GLN A 37 19.08 -0.07 -44.11
CA GLN A 37 20.02 -0.79 -44.96
C GLN A 37 20.76 -1.86 -44.15
N MET A 38 20.67 -3.09 -44.64
CA MET A 38 21.19 -4.30 -44.04
C MET A 38 22.65 -4.56 -44.47
N ALA A 39 23.45 -5.14 -43.57
CA ALA A 39 24.64 -5.92 -43.94
C ALA A 39 24.95 -7.00 -42.86
N ILE A 40 24.46 -8.21 -43.12
CA ILE A 40 25.07 -9.55 -43.01
C ILE A 40 26.00 -9.89 -41.80
N THR A 41 25.55 -10.91 -41.04
CA THR A 41 26.10 -11.88 -40.04
C THR A 41 27.57 -12.37 -40.18
N PRO A 42 28.23 -13.05 -39.18
CA PRO A 42 27.67 -14.02 -38.21
C PRO A 42 28.26 -14.15 -36.77
N ASN A 43 27.52 -14.90 -35.94
CA ASN A 43 27.85 -15.70 -34.74
C ASN A 43 29.30 -15.68 -34.17
N SER A 44 29.41 -15.51 -32.85
CA SER A 44 29.84 -16.57 -31.89
C SER A 44 30.25 -16.00 -30.53
N GLY A 45 29.85 -16.67 -29.45
CA GLY A 45 30.69 -16.92 -28.28
C GLY A 45 30.92 -15.77 -27.27
N THR A 46 30.16 -15.84 -26.17
CA THR A 46 30.64 -15.80 -24.77
C THR A 46 31.47 -14.61 -24.26
N SER A 47 31.06 -14.16 -23.07
CA SER A 47 31.72 -13.20 -22.18
C SER A 47 31.71 -11.75 -22.60
N SER A 48 30.85 -10.98 -21.94
CA SER A 48 31.12 -9.56 -21.71
C SER A 48 30.87 -9.29 -20.24
N GLU A 49 31.97 -9.32 -19.52
CA GLU A 49 32.13 -8.71 -18.21
C GLU A 49 31.58 -7.29 -18.28
N THR A 50 30.57 -7.04 -17.46
CA THR A 50 30.01 -5.70 -17.26
C THR A 50 31.05 -4.89 -16.49
N SER A 51 32.00 -4.31 -17.23
CA SER A 51 32.83 -3.22 -16.72
C SER A 51 31.96 -1.99 -16.60
N THR A 52 31.25 -1.87 -15.48
CA THR A 52 30.78 -0.57 -15.00
C THR A 52 32.03 0.20 -14.56
N SER A 53 32.61 0.93 -15.52
CA SER A 53 33.63 1.94 -15.27
C SER A 53 33.06 2.94 -14.27
N SER A 54 33.39 2.73 -12.99
CA SER A 54 33.18 3.70 -11.94
C SER A 54 33.96 4.95 -12.34
N ASN A 55 33.26 6.03 -12.65
CA ASN A 55 33.83 7.39 -12.78
C ASN A 55 34.27 7.91 -11.40
N ALA A 56 34.96 7.08 -10.61
CA ALA A 56 35.62 7.50 -9.38
C ALA A 56 36.92 8.18 -9.79
N GLU A 57 37.01 9.49 -9.54
CA GLU A 57 38.27 10.22 -9.60
C GLU A 57 39.31 9.45 -8.76
N PRO A 58 40.49 9.12 -9.31
CA PRO A 58 41.47 8.30 -8.61
C PRO A 58 41.81 8.94 -7.27
N LEU A 59 41.69 8.16 -6.18
CA LEU A 59 42.09 8.64 -4.87
C LEU A 59 43.56 9.10 -4.93
N PRO A 60 43.91 10.20 -4.24
CA PRO A 60 45.28 10.68 -4.22
C PRO A 60 46.21 9.59 -3.66
N VAL A 61 47.45 9.57 -4.13
CA VAL A 61 48.45 8.60 -3.67
C VAL A 61 48.98 9.02 -2.30
N CYS A 62 49.12 8.05 -1.39
CA CYS A 62 49.66 8.28 -0.05
C CYS A 62 51.08 8.90 -0.15
N PRO A 63 51.33 10.08 0.45
CA PRO A 63 52.62 10.73 0.35
C PRO A 63 53.70 9.95 1.12
N VAL A 64 54.83 9.70 0.46
CA VAL A 64 56.06 9.16 1.05
C VAL A 64 57.08 10.29 1.18
N GLN A 65 57.90 10.26 2.24
CA GLN A 65 58.95 11.24 2.46
C GLN A 65 60.07 11.06 1.41
N GLY A 66 60.43 12.13 0.72
CA GLY A 66 61.48 12.11 -0.30
C GLY A 66 62.91 12.10 0.29
N PRO A 67 63.92 11.64 -0.47
CA PRO A 67 65.31 11.52 0.02
C PRO A 67 65.97 12.82 0.52
N ASN A 68 65.49 13.98 0.04
CA ASN A 68 66.05 15.30 0.35
C ASN A 68 64.96 16.29 0.82
N GLU A 69 63.83 15.79 1.28
CA GLU A 69 62.69 16.60 1.67
C GLU A 69 62.75 17.00 3.15
N SER A 70 62.44 18.28 3.45
CA SER A 70 62.31 18.71 4.83
C SER A 70 61.11 18.05 5.51
N ILE A 71 61.21 17.80 6.82
CA ILE A 71 60.11 17.23 7.60
C ILE A 71 58.85 18.12 7.55
N THR A 72 59.04 19.44 7.50
CA THR A 72 57.95 20.41 7.41
C THR A 72 57.17 20.30 6.10
N ASP A 73 57.87 20.13 4.97
CA ASP A 73 57.23 19.96 3.66
C ASP A 73 56.46 18.62 3.59
N TYR A 74 57.01 17.57 4.20
CA TYR A 74 56.35 16.26 4.28
C TYR A 74 55.07 16.34 5.10
N LEU A 75 55.12 17.00 6.27
CA LEU A 75 53.94 17.22 7.12
C LEU A 75 52.86 18.03 6.38
N GLN A 76 53.23 19.06 5.61
CA GLN A 76 52.28 19.87 4.84
C GLN A 76 51.60 19.05 3.74
N ARG A 77 52.34 18.18 3.03
CA ARG A 77 51.75 17.26 2.04
C ARG A 77 50.86 16.22 2.70
N ALA A 78 51.25 15.68 3.85
CA ALA A 78 50.42 14.75 4.61
C ALA A 78 49.10 15.39 5.03
N GLN A 79 49.11 16.64 5.51
CA GLN A 79 47.89 17.39 5.85
C GLN A 79 47.00 17.63 4.63
N THR A 80 47.59 18.03 3.50
CA THR A 80 46.86 18.26 2.24
C THR A 80 46.22 16.95 1.73
N TYR A 81 46.94 15.84 1.83
CA TYR A 81 46.45 14.51 1.49
C TYR A 81 45.25 14.12 2.36
N THR A 82 45.34 14.27 3.69
CA THR A 82 44.23 13.98 4.60
C THR A 82 43.02 14.87 4.32
N ALA A 83 43.22 16.17 4.08
CA ALA A 83 42.12 17.08 3.72
C ALA A 83 41.43 16.67 2.40
N THR A 84 42.20 16.21 1.41
CA THR A 84 41.67 15.73 0.13
C THR A 84 40.86 14.44 0.32
N LEU A 85 41.32 13.51 1.16
CA LEU A 85 40.56 12.30 1.49
C LEU A 85 39.26 12.61 2.23
N THR A 86 39.27 13.56 3.17
CA THR A 86 38.04 14.00 3.86
C THR A 86 37.02 14.55 2.87
N LEU A 87 37.45 15.43 1.97
CA LEU A 87 36.58 16.01 0.94
C LEU A 87 36.05 14.95 -0.05
N ALA A 88 36.87 13.97 -0.43
CA ALA A 88 36.45 12.85 -1.27
C ALA A 88 35.38 11.99 -0.57
N LYS A 89 35.55 11.75 0.74
CA LYS A 89 34.56 11.03 1.55
C LYS A 89 33.26 11.80 1.69
N GLU A 90 33.31 13.11 1.96
CA GLU A 90 32.10 13.96 2.01
C GLU A 90 31.34 13.95 0.68
N ARG A 91 32.04 13.99 -0.46
CA ARG A 91 31.41 13.87 -1.77
C ARG A 91 30.76 12.51 -2.00
N GLN A 92 31.42 11.43 -1.56
CA GLN A 92 30.86 10.09 -1.64
C GLN A 92 29.59 9.96 -0.79
N ASP A 93 29.62 10.47 0.45
CA ASP A 93 28.49 10.45 1.37
C ASP A 93 27.33 11.31 0.82
N ALA A 94 27.63 12.47 0.24
CA ALA A 94 26.63 13.32 -0.44
C ALA A 94 26.02 12.65 -1.67
N ALA A 95 26.82 11.96 -2.49
CA ALA A 95 26.34 11.23 -3.65
C ALA A 95 25.42 10.06 -3.26
N GLU A 96 25.76 9.32 -2.21
CA GLU A 96 24.89 8.23 -1.71
C GLU A 96 23.60 8.79 -1.09
N ALA A 97 23.66 9.93 -0.39
CA ALA A 97 22.48 10.61 0.14
C ALA A 97 21.55 11.09 -0.99
N ASP A 98 22.09 11.67 -2.07
CA ASP A 98 21.30 12.10 -3.23
C ASP A 98 20.67 10.90 -3.97
N LYS A 99 21.41 9.80 -4.12
CA LYS A 99 20.88 8.55 -4.69
C LYS A 99 19.74 7.99 -3.84
N GLN A 100 19.87 8.01 -2.51
CA GLN A 100 18.79 7.60 -1.59
C GLN A 100 17.58 8.53 -1.70
N ARG A 101 17.78 9.85 -1.82
CA ARG A 101 16.69 10.82 -2.03
C ARG A 101 15.94 10.54 -3.32
N LEU A 102 16.64 10.33 -4.42
CA LEU A 102 16.04 10.02 -5.72
C LEU A 102 15.29 8.70 -5.70
N ALA A 103 15.81 7.67 -5.03
CA ALA A 103 15.12 6.40 -4.85
C ALA A 103 13.82 6.56 -4.03
N ALA A 104 13.85 7.37 -2.96
CA ALA A 104 12.67 7.65 -2.16
C ALA A 104 11.60 8.44 -2.94
N GLU A 105 12.01 9.43 -3.74
CA GLU A 105 11.11 10.21 -4.59
C GLU A 105 10.47 9.35 -5.69
N ALA A 106 11.26 8.49 -6.33
CA ALA A 106 10.75 7.54 -7.33
C ALA A 106 9.73 6.56 -6.72
N ALA A 107 9.99 6.04 -5.51
CA ALA A 107 9.05 5.18 -4.80
C ALA A 107 7.75 5.93 -4.44
N ALA A 108 7.85 7.18 -3.98
CA ALA A 108 6.68 8.00 -3.68
C ALA A 108 5.85 8.35 -4.93
N GLN A 109 6.50 8.54 -6.08
CA GLN A 109 5.80 8.76 -7.35
C GLN A 109 5.12 7.48 -7.85
N ALA A 110 5.79 6.32 -7.76
CA ALA A 110 5.20 5.03 -8.11
C ALA A 110 3.96 4.74 -7.26
N GLN A 111 4.01 5.05 -5.95
CA GLN A 111 2.85 4.90 -5.07
C GLN A 111 1.68 5.81 -5.50
N ARG A 112 1.94 7.10 -5.75
CA ARG A 112 0.90 8.03 -6.21
C ARG A 112 0.26 7.59 -7.53
N GLN A 113 1.05 7.04 -8.44
CA GLN A 113 0.55 6.53 -9.72
C GLN A 113 -0.36 5.31 -9.50
N ALA A 114 0.07 4.35 -8.68
CA ALA A 114 -0.73 3.17 -8.37
C ALA A 114 -2.06 3.54 -7.69
N GLU A 115 -2.05 4.52 -6.77
CA GLU A 115 -3.28 5.02 -6.13
C GLU A 115 -4.23 5.70 -7.13
N ALA A 116 -3.69 6.49 -8.08
CA ALA A 116 -4.49 7.13 -9.11
C ALA A 116 -5.11 6.13 -10.10
N GLU A 117 -4.35 5.13 -10.53
CA GLU A 117 -4.83 4.04 -11.40
C GLU A 117 -5.93 3.23 -10.70
N GLN A 118 -5.76 2.96 -9.41
CA GLN A 118 -6.76 2.27 -8.62
C GLN A 118 -8.06 3.07 -8.50
N LEU A 119 -7.98 4.38 -8.24
CA LEU A 119 -9.15 5.26 -8.19
C LEU A 119 -9.88 5.30 -9.53
N ALA A 120 -9.14 5.34 -10.64
CA ALA A 120 -9.73 5.32 -11.98
C ALA A 120 -10.46 4.00 -12.26
N ALA A 121 -9.86 2.86 -11.89
CA ALA A 121 -10.50 1.55 -12.01
C ALA A 121 -11.76 1.45 -11.14
N ASP A 122 -11.72 1.93 -9.90
CA ASP A 122 -12.86 1.91 -8.99
C ASP A 122 -14.03 2.75 -9.50
N LYS A 123 -13.72 3.89 -10.12
CA LYS A 123 -14.72 4.74 -10.76
C LYS A 123 -15.35 4.05 -11.96
N LEU A 124 -14.53 3.47 -12.85
CA LEU A 124 -15.02 2.74 -14.02
C LEU A 124 -15.92 1.56 -13.61
N ASN A 125 -15.54 0.83 -12.56
CA ASN A 125 -16.37 -0.25 -12.02
C ASN A 125 -17.71 0.27 -11.49
N ALA A 126 -17.71 1.37 -10.72
CA ALA A 126 -18.94 1.99 -10.24
C ALA A 126 -19.86 2.45 -11.39
N ASP A 127 -19.30 3.19 -12.35
CA ASP A 127 -20.04 3.67 -13.53
C ASP A 127 -20.64 2.48 -14.33
N SER A 128 -19.89 1.37 -14.45
CA SER A 128 -20.37 0.16 -15.13
C SER A 128 -21.50 -0.55 -14.37
N ALA A 129 -21.44 -0.57 -13.03
CA ALA A 129 -22.48 -1.16 -12.20
C ALA A 129 -23.78 -0.35 -12.26
N ASP A 130 -23.68 0.98 -12.22
CA ASP A 130 -24.81 1.89 -12.37
C ASP A 130 -25.48 1.72 -13.75
N LEU A 131 -24.67 1.59 -14.81
CA LEU A 131 -25.17 1.32 -16.16
C LEU A 131 -25.91 -0.03 -16.24
N LEU A 132 -25.36 -1.09 -15.63
CA LEU A 132 -26.00 -2.41 -15.60
C LEU A 132 -27.34 -2.39 -14.85
N ILE A 133 -27.43 -1.66 -13.73
CA ILE A 133 -28.67 -1.48 -12.98
C ILE A 133 -29.71 -0.73 -13.82
N ALA A 134 -29.32 0.37 -14.45
CA ALA A 134 -30.23 1.15 -15.31
C ALA A 134 -30.74 0.32 -16.51
N GLN A 135 -29.86 -0.48 -17.13
CA GLN A 135 -30.26 -1.40 -18.20
C GLN A 135 -31.23 -2.48 -17.68
N HIS A 136 -30.97 -3.06 -16.51
CA HIS A 136 -31.91 -4.00 -15.91
C HIS A 136 -33.28 -3.38 -15.69
N ASP A 137 -33.38 -2.17 -15.17
CA ASP A 137 -34.68 -1.53 -14.92
C ASP A 137 -35.46 -1.30 -16.21
N GLN A 138 -34.75 -0.90 -17.28
CA GLN A 138 -35.33 -0.74 -18.62
C GLN A 138 -35.86 -2.08 -19.18
N TRP A 139 -35.05 -3.14 -19.15
CA TRP A 139 -35.45 -4.45 -19.67
C TRP A 139 -36.47 -5.16 -18.80
N ALA A 140 -36.40 -4.98 -17.47
CA ALA A 140 -37.38 -5.53 -16.54
C ALA A 140 -38.77 -4.98 -16.82
N ALA A 141 -38.91 -3.69 -17.15
CA ALA A 141 -40.20 -3.12 -17.54
C ALA A 141 -40.78 -3.80 -18.79
N VAL A 142 -39.95 -4.02 -19.83
CA VAL A 142 -40.35 -4.69 -21.08
C VAL A 142 -40.72 -6.15 -20.84
N LEU A 143 -39.87 -6.91 -20.15
CA LEU A 143 -40.06 -8.34 -19.90
C LEU A 143 -41.24 -8.61 -18.96
N ASN A 144 -41.47 -7.76 -17.96
CA ASN A 144 -42.67 -7.88 -17.12
C ASN A 144 -43.96 -7.64 -17.92
N GLY A 145 -43.93 -6.78 -18.95
CA GLY A 145 -45.06 -6.60 -19.87
C GLY A 145 -45.32 -7.79 -20.79
N MET A 146 -44.32 -8.65 -21.04
CA MET A 146 -44.47 -9.89 -21.82
C MET A 146 -45.03 -11.05 -20.99
N ARG A 147 -45.03 -10.92 -19.66
CA ARG A 147 -45.50 -11.98 -18.76
C ARG A 147 -47.02 -12.09 -18.85
N TYR A 148 -47.52 -13.30 -19.08
CA TYR A 148 -48.96 -13.58 -19.12
C TYR A 148 -49.63 -13.23 -17.79
N VAL A 149 -50.75 -12.49 -17.87
CA VAL A 149 -51.63 -12.19 -16.72
C VAL A 149 -52.81 -13.16 -16.75
N PRO A 150 -52.96 -14.06 -15.77
CA PRO A 150 -54.07 -15.01 -15.73
C PRO A 150 -55.41 -14.31 -15.62
N VAL A 151 -56.36 -14.73 -16.46
CA VAL A 151 -57.77 -14.33 -16.37
C VAL A 151 -58.57 -15.52 -15.85
N ALA A 152 -59.45 -15.29 -14.88
CA ALA A 152 -60.23 -16.35 -14.27
C ALA A 152 -61.03 -17.15 -15.32
N GLY A 153 -60.77 -18.46 -15.40
CA GLY A 153 -61.43 -19.38 -16.33
C GLY A 153 -60.79 -19.51 -17.71
N ALA A 154 -59.64 -18.88 -17.98
CA ALA A 154 -58.91 -19.00 -19.24
C ALA A 154 -57.52 -19.63 -19.03
N GLU A 155 -57.22 -20.69 -19.77
CA GLU A 155 -55.87 -21.28 -19.84
C GLU A 155 -54.98 -20.48 -20.81
N PRO A 156 -53.69 -20.28 -20.51
CA PRO A 156 -52.77 -19.61 -21.40
C PRO A 156 -52.58 -20.40 -22.69
N THR A 157 -52.58 -19.71 -23.82
CA THR A 157 -52.19 -20.30 -25.10
C THR A 157 -50.71 -20.72 -25.08
N ALA A 158 -50.33 -21.71 -25.90
CA ALA A 158 -48.93 -22.15 -26.00
C ALA A 158 -47.95 -21.00 -26.28
N VAL A 159 -48.35 -20.03 -27.12
CA VAL A 159 -47.54 -18.83 -27.43
C VAL A 159 -47.42 -17.90 -26.22
N GLN A 160 -48.48 -17.73 -25.42
CA GLN A 160 -48.44 -16.93 -24.19
C GLN A 160 -47.55 -17.60 -23.13
N GLN A 161 -47.62 -18.92 -23.02
CA GLN A 161 -46.78 -19.68 -22.11
C GLN A 161 -45.30 -19.58 -22.50
N GLU A 162 -44.98 -19.69 -23.79
CA GLU A 162 -43.60 -19.57 -24.28
C GLU A 162 -43.04 -18.17 -24.06
N ARG A 163 -43.83 -17.12 -24.35
CA ARG A 163 -43.45 -15.73 -24.05
C ARG A 163 -43.20 -15.49 -22.56
N HIS A 164 -44.04 -16.06 -21.70
CA HIS A 164 -43.86 -16.00 -20.26
C HIS A 164 -42.55 -16.69 -19.82
N ASN A 165 -42.30 -17.91 -20.30
CA ASN A 165 -41.09 -18.66 -19.97
C ASN A 165 -39.82 -17.93 -20.42
N LEU A 166 -39.82 -17.36 -21.65
CA LEU A 166 -38.70 -16.58 -22.17
C LEU A 166 -38.45 -15.31 -21.34
N ALA A 167 -39.51 -14.59 -20.95
CA ALA A 167 -39.40 -13.41 -20.10
C ALA A 167 -38.78 -13.73 -18.73
N ASP A 168 -39.17 -14.87 -18.13
CA ASP A 168 -38.62 -15.33 -16.86
C ASP A 168 -37.14 -15.72 -16.96
N ILE A 169 -36.75 -16.48 -17.99
CA ILE A 169 -35.35 -16.90 -18.18
C ILE A 169 -34.44 -15.68 -18.39
N LEU A 170 -34.86 -14.74 -19.23
CA LEU A 170 -34.08 -13.52 -19.51
C LEU A 170 -33.92 -12.65 -18.26
N LEU A 171 -35.01 -12.44 -17.51
CA LEU A 171 -34.98 -11.63 -16.28
C LEU A 171 -34.13 -12.29 -15.19
N CYS A 172 -34.24 -13.61 -15.02
CA CYS A 172 -33.43 -14.35 -14.05
C CYS A 172 -31.94 -14.30 -14.42
N THR A 173 -31.60 -14.43 -15.71
CA THR A 173 -30.23 -14.36 -16.20
C THR A 173 -29.62 -12.98 -15.94
N MET A 174 -30.35 -11.89 -16.27
CA MET A 174 -29.88 -10.52 -16.01
C MET A 174 -29.63 -10.27 -14.52
N ARG A 175 -30.56 -10.71 -13.64
CA ARG A 175 -30.39 -10.58 -12.18
C ARG A 175 -29.19 -11.37 -11.67
N ALA A 176 -28.94 -12.56 -12.21
CA ALA A 176 -27.77 -13.36 -11.84
C ALA A 176 -26.46 -12.67 -12.24
N VAL A 177 -26.40 -12.07 -13.42
CA VAL A 177 -25.21 -11.32 -13.89
C VAL A 177 -24.96 -10.09 -13.01
N ILE A 178 -26.00 -9.31 -12.71
CA ILE A 178 -25.89 -8.14 -11.83
C ILE A 178 -25.44 -8.54 -10.43
N TRP A 179 -26.07 -9.57 -9.85
CA TRP A 179 -25.68 -10.10 -8.55
C TRP A 179 -24.21 -10.53 -8.54
N ASN A 180 -23.75 -11.25 -9.57
CA ASN A 180 -22.36 -11.67 -9.68
C ASN A 180 -21.39 -10.48 -9.74
N SER A 181 -21.71 -9.48 -10.56
CA SER A 181 -20.92 -8.26 -10.68
C SER A 181 -20.85 -7.48 -9.36
N THR A 182 -21.99 -7.19 -8.72
CA THR A 182 -22.06 -6.41 -7.48
C THR A 182 -21.41 -7.15 -6.30
N MET A 183 -21.63 -8.46 -6.18
CA MET A 183 -20.97 -9.26 -5.14
C MET A 183 -19.45 -9.36 -5.37
N GLY A 184 -19.02 -9.48 -6.62
CA GLY A 184 -17.59 -9.46 -6.97
C GLY A 184 -16.93 -8.12 -6.59
N ASP A 185 -17.61 -7.01 -6.86
CA ASP A 185 -17.11 -5.67 -6.55
C ASP A 185 -17.04 -5.42 -5.04
N LEU A 186 -18.07 -5.82 -4.29
CA LEU A 186 -18.09 -5.75 -2.83
C LEU A 186 -16.98 -6.61 -2.21
N HIS A 187 -16.77 -7.82 -2.74
CA HIS A 187 -15.71 -8.71 -2.30
C HIS A 187 -14.31 -8.13 -2.57
N SER A 188 -14.11 -7.55 -3.76
CA SER A 188 -12.87 -6.88 -4.14
C SER A 188 -12.56 -5.70 -3.21
N ARG A 189 -13.55 -4.84 -2.92
CA ARG A 189 -13.41 -3.71 -1.99
C ARG A 189 -13.08 -4.18 -0.58
N SER A 190 -13.80 -5.17 -0.06
CA SER A 190 -13.54 -5.72 1.27
C SER A 190 -12.15 -6.32 1.39
N THR A 191 -11.69 -7.02 0.34
CA THR A 191 -10.35 -7.61 0.31
C THR A 191 -9.26 -6.54 0.29
N ARG A 192 -9.42 -5.51 -0.54
CA ARG A 192 -8.48 -4.38 -0.60
C ARG A 192 -8.43 -3.60 0.70
N GLN A 193 -9.58 -3.31 1.31
CA GLN A 193 -9.63 -2.64 2.61
C GLN A 193 -8.82 -3.41 3.65
N LEU A 194 -9.01 -4.73 3.69
CA LEU A 194 -8.33 -5.55 4.66
C LEU A 194 -6.81 -5.65 4.40
N GLN A 195 -6.40 -5.72 3.13
CA GLN A 195 -4.97 -5.64 2.79
C GLN A 195 -4.35 -4.29 3.19
N HIS A 196 -5.09 -3.20 3.00
CA HIS A 196 -4.67 -1.88 3.44
C HIS A 196 -4.53 -1.82 4.97
N ASP A 197 -5.51 -2.31 5.71
CA ASP A 197 -5.49 -2.35 7.18
C ASP A 197 -4.30 -3.19 7.69
N LEU A 198 -4.09 -4.37 7.11
CA LEU A 198 -2.95 -5.22 7.42
C LEU A 198 -1.61 -4.52 7.13
N SER A 199 -1.48 -3.88 5.96
CA SER A 199 -0.27 -3.14 5.59
C SER A 199 0.01 -1.98 6.55
N HIS A 200 -1.02 -1.22 6.91
CA HIS A 200 -0.95 -0.13 7.87
C HIS A 200 -0.53 -0.64 9.26
N ASN A 201 -1.15 -1.73 9.73
CA ASN A 201 -0.85 -2.33 11.02
C ASN A 201 0.59 -2.88 11.06
N VAL A 202 1.06 -3.52 9.98
CA VAL A 202 2.45 -3.98 9.87
C VAL A 202 3.44 -2.82 9.91
N LYS A 203 3.17 -1.72 9.20
CA LYS A 203 4.01 -0.50 9.25
C LYS A 203 4.04 0.11 10.65
N THR A 204 2.88 0.18 11.30
CA THR A 204 2.75 0.68 12.68
C THR A 204 3.53 -0.19 13.66
N LEU A 205 3.43 -1.51 13.53
CA LEU A 205 4.19 -2.46 14.35
C LEU A 205 5.69 -2.29 14.15
N ALA A 206 6.15 -2.16 12.90
CA ALA A 206 7.56 -1.93 12.60
C ALA A 206 8.09 -0.64 13.24
N ALA A 207 7.29 0.44 13.24
CA ALA A 207 7.65 1.68 13.93
C ALA A 207 7.71 1.50 15.46
N ALA A 208 6.74 0.81 16.05
CA ALA A 208 6.71 0.54 17.49
C ALA A 208 7.89 -0.33 17.94
N ILE A 209 8.28 -1.33 17.15
CA ILE A 209 9.47 -2.16 17.39
C ILE A 209 10.74 -1.30 17.39
N LYS A 210 10.90 -0.37 16.44
CA LYS A 210 12.05 0.55 16.42
C LYS A 210 12.12 1.44 17.66
N VAL A 211 10.97 1.92 18.14
CA VAL A 211 10.91 2.71 19.39
C VAL A 211 11.30 1.85 20.58
N ALA A 212 10.77 0.63 20.67
CA ALA A 212 11.12 -0.30 21.73
C ALA A 212 12.62 -0.64 21.72
N ASP A 213 13.20 -0.92 20.56
CA ASP A 213 14.64 -1.18 20.38
C ASP A 213 15.49 0.01 20.86
N SER A 214 15.11 1.23 20.47
CA SER A 214 15.79 2.45 20.92
C SER A 214 15.71 2.64 22.45
N GLN A 215 14.56 2.32 23.06
CA GLN A 215 14.37 2.38 24.51
C GLN A 215 15.24 1.32 25.22
N LEU A 216 15.31 0.09 24.69
CA LEU A 216 16.18 -0.97 25.21
C LEU A 216 17.65 -0.58 25.16
N GLN A 217 18.14 -0.05 24.03
CA GLN A 217 19.53 0.42 23.92
C GLN A 217 19.85 1.55 24.93
N LYS A 218 18.90 2.47 25.14
CA LYS A 218 19.04 3.54 26.15
C LYS A 218 19.14 2.95 27.56
N MET A 219 18.38 1.90 27.86
CA MET A 219 18.46 1.19 29.13
C MET A 219 19.79 0.47 29.32
N ASP A 220 20.25 -0.29 28.32
CA ASP A 220 21.54 -1.00 28.38
C ASP A 220 22.69 -0.03 28.64
N THR A 221 22.66 1.15 27.99
CA THR A 221 23.64 2.21 28.20
C THR A 221 23.63 2.72 29.64
N ARG A 222 22.46 2.89 30.26
CA ARG A 222 22.34 3.34 31.66
C ARG A 222 22.81 2.28 32.64
N ILE A 223 22.49 1.01 32.39
CA ILE A 223 22.94 -0.12 33.23
C ILE A 223 24.47 -0.19 33.18
N ALA A 224 25.06 -0.16 31.98
CA ALA A 224 26.51 -0.14 31.82
C ALA A 224 27.18 1.06 32.53
N ALA A 225 26.56 2.24 32.49
CA ALA A 225 27.04 3.42 33.22
C ALA A 225 26.98 3.25 34.76
N LEU A 226 26.00 2.51 35.28
CA LEU A 226 25.90 2.17 36.70
C LEU A 226 26.95 1.15 37.12
N GLU A 227 27.19 0.12 36.31
CA GLU A 227 28.23 -0.89 36.54
C GLU A 227 29.64 -0.29 36.49
N ALA A 228 29.87 0.66 35.58
CA ALA A 228 31.16 1.33 35.42
C ALA A 228 31.46 2.38 36.50
N ARG A 229 30.49 2.74 37.36
CA ARG A 229 30.71 3.77 38.40
C ARG A 229 31.59 3.18 39.52
N PRO A 230 32.79 3.72 39.76
CA PRO A 230 33.66 3.23 40.82
C PRO A 230 32.96 3.44 42.17
N SER A 231 33.00 2.42 43.04
CA SER A 231 32.70 2.61 44.45
C SER A 231 33.75 3.56 45.01
N GLN A 232 33.43 4.85 45.08
CA GLN A 232 34.23 5.85 45.78
C GLN A 232 34.10 5.58 47.29
N ALA A 233 34.76 4.53 47.75
CA ALA A 233 35.02 4.29 49.15
C ALA A 233 36.36 4.95 49.48
N ALA A 234 36.31 6.24 49.81
CA ALA A 234 37.41 6.84 50.57
C ALA A 234 37.38 6.24 51.98
N PRO A 235 38.50 5.72 52.53
CA PRO A 235 38.51 5.13 53.86
C PRO A 235 38.32 6.25 54.91
N GLY A 236 37.12 6.38 55.49
CA GLY A 236 36.93 7.22 56.68
C GLY A 236 35.59 7.94 56.91
N CYS A 237 34.58 7.88 56.03
CA CYS A 237 33.33 8.64 56.24
C CYS A 237 32.08 7.75 56.17
N THR A 238 31.56 7.32 57.32
CA THR A 238 30.32 6.52 57.43
C THR A 238 29.06 7.32 57.07
N THR A 239 29.08 8.64 57.19
CA THR A 239 27.98 9.54 56.83
C THR A 239 27.79 9.67 55.31
N ASP A 240 28.88 9.55 54.54
CA ASP A 240 28.85 9.64 53.08
C ASP A 240 28.30 8.36 52.44
N THR A 241 28.56 7.20 53.06
CA THR A 241 28.12 5.89 52.57
C THR A 241 26.59 5.73 52.61
N ALA A 242 25.94 6.20 53.68
CA ALA A 242 24.48 6.15 53.80
C ALA A 242 23.79 7.05 52.75
N LYS A 243 24.39 8.22 52.49
CA LYS A 243 23.90 9.18 51.50
C LYS A 243 24.04 8.63 50.08
N GLN A 244 25.20 8.06 49.76
CA GLN A 244 25.47 7.39 48.48
C GLN A 244 24.57 6.18 48.25
N LEU A 245 24.26 5.40 49.30
CA LEU A 245 23.30 4.29 49.21
C LEU A 245 21.89 4.80 48.92
N ASN A 246 21.44 5.86 49.60
CA ASN A 246 20.14 6.46 49.36
C ASN A 246 20.01 7.01 47.93
N GLU A 247 21.05 7.67 47.42
CA GLU A 247 21.12 8.13 46.02
C GLU A 247 21.06 6.97 45.01
N ARG A 248 21.71 5.84 45.30
CA ARG A 248 21.60 4.63 44.46
C ARG A 248 20.19 4.02 44.50
N ILE A 249 19.55 3.99 45.67
CA ILE A 249 18.19 3.50 45.84
C ILE A 249 17.21 4.39 45.07
N ASP A 250 17.28 5.71 45.25
CA ASP A 250 16.43 6.68 44.52
C ASP A 250 16.62 6.53 43.01
N HIS A 251 17.85 6.33 42.56
CA HIS A 251 18.14 6.11 41.14
C HIS A 251 17.56 4.80 40.59
N VAL A 252 17.64 3.69 41.34
CA VAL A 252 17.03 2.40 40.96
C VAL A 252 15.51 2.48 40.97
N VAL A 253 14.91 3.15 41.97
CA VAL A 253 13.46 3.37 42.04
C VAL A 253 12.98 4.19 40.84
N ASN A 254 13.72 5.24 40.45
CA ASN A 254 13.40 6.02 39.26
C ASN A 254 13.51 5.18 37.98
N LEU A 255 14.51 4.30 37.87
CA LEU A 255 14.65 3.35 36.76
C LEU A 255 13.47 2.36 36.67
N ILE A 256 12.99 1.86 37.81
CA ILE A 256 11.81 0.98 37.89
C ILE A 256 10.54 1.73 37.48
N GLY A 257 10.40 3.00 37.88
CA GLY A 257 9.30 3.87 37.43
C GLY A 257 9.28 4.05 35.92
N GLU A 258 10.43 4.36 35.32
CA GLU A 258 10.58 4.47 33.87
C GLU A 258 10.32 3.14 33.12
N LEU A 259 10.56 1.98 33.76
CA LEU A 259 10.19 0.66 33.24
C LEU A 259 8.66 0.47 33.18
N GLY A 260 7.93 1.01 34.15
CA GLY A 260 6.47 0.93 34.23
C GLY A 260 5.77 1.69 33.09
N ASP A 261 6.42 2.72 32.54
CA ASP A 261 5.88 3.64 31.54
C ASP A 261 6.18 3.21 30.08
N PHE A 262 6.42 1.92 29.84
CA PHE A 262 6.77 1.40 28.51
C PHE A 262 5.55 1.37 27.56
N THR A 263 5.16 2.55 27.09
CA THR A 263 4.02 2.80 26.17
C THR A 263 4.08 1.94 24.91
N SER A 264 5.29 1.65 24.41
CA SER A 264 5.55 0.79 23.26
C SER A 264 4.96 -0.62 23.41
N SER A 265 4.96 -1.19 24.63
CA SER A 265 4.45 -2.54 24.88
C SER A 265 2.94 -2.64 24.63
N ALA A 266 2.17 -1.68 25.15
CA ALA A 266 0.73 -1.61 24.93
C ALA A 266 0.38 -1.43 23.45
N THR A 267 1.11 -0.55 22.76
CA THR A 267 0.94 -0.32 21.31
C THR A 267 1.26 -1.56 20.48
N ILE A 268 2.37 -2.27 20.78
CA ILE A 268 2.74 -3.52 20.11
C ILE A 268 1.65 -4.57 20.31
N SER A 269 1.19 -4.77 21.54
CA SER A 269 0.14 -5.76 21.87
C SER A 269 -1.17 -5.48 21.12
N SER A 270 -1.62 -4.22 21.11
CA SER A 270 -2.82 -3.81 20.36
C SER A 270 -2.66 -4.02 18.85
N THR A 271 -1.49 -3.72 18.29
CA THR A 271 -1.24 -3.85 16.85
C THR A 271 -1.16 -5.32 16.42
N VAL A 272 -0.52 -6.17 17.24
CA VAL A 272 -0.49 -7.63 17.03
C VAL A 272 -1.89 -8.22 17.06
N ALA A 273 -2.74 -7.78 17.99
CA ALA A 273 -4.14 -8.19 18.04
C ALA A 273 -4.90 -7.79 16.76
N ALA A 274 -4.70 -6.56 16.26
CA ALA A 274 -5.30 -6.10 15.01
C ALA A 274 -4.84 -6.92 13.80
N ILE A 275 -3.53 -7.16 13.65
CA ILE A 275 -2.97 -8.02 12.59
C ILE A 275 -3.55 -9.42 12.65
N LYS A 276 -3.65 -10.01 13.86
CA LYS A 276 -4.25 -11.33 14.05
C LYS A 276 -5.70 -11.35 13.59
N THR A 277 -6.48 -10.32 13.90
CA THR A 277 -7.86 -10.18 13.41
C THR A 277 -7.91 -10.09 11.89
N ASP A 278 -7.04 -9.30 11.26
CA ASP A 278 -7.02 -9.13 9.81
C ASP A 278 -6.60 -10.42 9.09
N ILE A 279 -5.57 -11.11 9.59
CA ILE A 279 -5.17 -12.44 9.09
C ILE A 279 -6.31 -13.45 9.26
N THR A 280 -6.98 -13.44 10.41
CA THR A 280 -8.13 -14.33 10.64
C THR A 280 -9.22 -14.07 9.61
N LYS A 281 -9.57 -12.82 9.34
CA LYS A 281 -10.55 -12.46 8.30
C LYS A 281 -10.12 -12.92 6.89
N LEU A 282 -8.82 -12.90 6.56
CA LEU A 282 -8.30 -13.49 5.31
C LEU A 282 -8.44 -15.01 5.27
N GLN A 283 -8.21 -15.68 6.40
CA GLN A 283 -8.28 -17.14 6.51
C GLN A 283 -9.71 -17.66 6.60
N THR A 284 -10.59 -16.95 7.32
CA THR A 284 -12.04 -17.19 7.38
C THR A 284 -12.75 -16.68 6.14
N ARG A 285 -12.01 -16.37 5.06
CA ARG A 285 -12.54 -16.52 3.72
C ARG A 285 -13.39 -17.79 3.75
N PRO A 286 -14.66 -17.75 3.34
CA PRO A 286 -15.35 -18.98 3.06
C PRO A 286 -14.51 -19.62 1.96
N ASP A 287 -13.62 -20.55 2.33
CA ASP A 287 -13.25 -21.64 1.47
C ASP A 287 -14.57 -22.10 0.93
N ALA A 288 -14.78 -21.83 -0.37
CA ALA A 288 -16.08 -21.72 -0.99
C ALA A 288 -16.91 -22.83 -0.39
N ALA A 289 -17.73 -22.48 0.61
CA ALA A 289 -18.47 -23.51 1.29
C ALA A 289 -19.18 -24.11 0.11
N THR A 290 -19.03 -25.41 -0.08
CA THR A 290 -19.75 -26.17 -1.07
C THR A 290 -21.24 -26.18 -0.64
N LYS A 291 -21.79 -25.01 -0.28
CA LYS A 291 -23.06 -24.50 -0.74
C LYS A 291 -23.06 -24.70 -2.25
N ASN A 292 -23.31 -25.95 -2.61
CA ASN A 292 -24.14 -26.34 -3.70
C ASN A 292 -25.33 -25.37 -3.66
N TYR A 293 -25.18 -24.22 -4.31
CA TYR A 293 -26.29 -23.36 -4.63
C TYR A 293 -27.10 -24.22 -5.58
N LYS A 294 -28.11 -24.89 -5.02
CA LYS A 294 -29.03 -25.72 -5.77
C LYS A 294 -29.73 -24.78 -6.73
N ILE A 295 -29.27 -24.78 -7.98
CA ILE A 295 -29.94 -24.12 -9.09
C ILE A 295 -31.41 -24.55 -8.99
N PRO A 296 -32.38 -23.62 -9.02
CA PRO A 296 -33.79 -23.98 -9.07
C PRO A 296 -33.99 -25.05 -10.13
N HIS A 297 -34.61 -26.17 -9.76
CA HIS A 297 -34.67 -27.36 -10.61
C HIS A 297 -35.36 -27.01 -11.94
N PHE A 298 -34.58 -26.80 -12.99
CA PHE A 298 -35.11 -26.56 -14.34
C PHE A 298 -35.56 -27.91 -14.90
N ASN A 299 -36.87 -28.10 -15.05
CA ASN A 299 -37.43 -29.34 -15.58
C ASN A 299 -37.46 -29.27 -17.11
N ILE A 300 -36.48 -29.92 -17.74
CA ILE A 300 -36.29 -29.96 -19.20
C ILE A 300 -37.25 -30.95 -19.88
N ASN A 301 -37.89 -31.86 -19.13
CA ASN A 301 -38.76 -32.91 -19.69
C ASN A 301 -40.04 -32.34 -20.34
N LYS A 302 -40.33 -31.05 -20.17
CA LYS A 302 -41.42 -30.36 -20.87
C LYS A 302 -41.08 -29.99 -22.33
N PHE A 303 -39.83 -30.16 -22.75
CA PHE A 303 -39.36 -29.82 -24.10
C PHE A 303 -39.24 -31.02 -25.06
N ASP A 304 -39.40 -32.26 -24.58
CA ASP A 304 -39.23 -33.48 -25.40
C ASP A 304 -40.38 -33.75 -26.40
N ASP A 305 -41.54 -33.09 -26.27
CA ASP A 305 -42.68 -33.29 -27.17
C ASP A 305 -42.52 -32.60 -28.54
N TYR A 306 -41.41 -31.89 -28.79
CA TYR A 306 -41.24 -31.05 -29.98
C TYR A 306 -40.82 -31.80 -31.26
N ASN A 307 -40.54 -33.12 -31.20
CA ASN A 307 -40.08 -33.89 -32.36
C ASN A 307 -41.06 -34.97 -32.86
N LYS A 308 -42.32 -34.97 -32.41
CA LYS A 308 -43.35 -35.91 -32.90
C LYS A 308 -44.35 -35.24 -33.84
N THR A 309 -43.86 -34.67 -34.94
CA THR A 309 -44.67 -34.53 -36.16
C THR A 309 -44.43 -35.77 -37.03
N THR A 310 -45.29 -36.78 -36.91
CA THR A 310 -45.52 -37.75 -37.99
C THR A 310 -46.29 -37.07 -39.12
N PRO A 311 -45.99 -37.37 -40.40
CA PRO A 311 -46.68 -36.79 -41.55
C PRO A 311 -48.17 -37.16 -41.61
#